data_AF-A0A6M4ISH7-F1
#
_entry.id   AF-A0A6M4ISH7-F1
#
_cell.length_a   1.000
_cell.length_b   1.000
_cell.length_c   1.000
_cell.angle_alpha   90.00
_cell.angle_beta   90.00
_cell.angle_gamma   90.00
#
_symmetry.space_group_name_H-M   'P 1'
#
loop_
_entity.id
_entity.type
_entity.pdbx_description
1 polymer ?
#
loop_
_entity_poly.entity_id
_entity_poly.type
_entity_poly.pdbx_seq_one_letter_code
_entity_poly.pdbx_strand_id
1 'polypeptide(L)'
;MSSIAGLRTWGKGSQQYLQGQRGPRNGCMVQVILNGVSITNGASDELFDVNSLNASVIIGFEYYTVASTPPRFNTSGGRVGGAHCGTAVFWTK
;
A
#
# COMPACT_ATOMS: atom_id res chain seq x y z
N MET A 1 4.61 -9.98 16.86
CA MET A 1 4.47 -9.27 15.58
C MET A 1 3.01 -9.31 15.20
N SER A 2 2.31 -8.17 15.22
CA SER A 2 0.93 -8.10 14.73
C SER A 2 0.94 -8.20 13.21
N SER A 3 0.22 -9.16 12.65
CA SER A 3 -0.05 -9.23 11.22
C SER A 3 -1.39 -8.57 10.93
N ILE A 4 -1.46 -7.78 9.86
CA ILE A 4 -2.72 -7.26 9.35
C ILE A 4 -3.22 -8.28 8.33
N ALA A 5 -4.43 -8.79 8.55
CA ALA A 5 -5.00 -9.83 7.71
C ALA A 5 -5.05 -9.36 6.24
N GLY A 6 -4.54 -10.21 5.34
CA GLY A 6 -4.51 -9.93 3.90
C GLY A 6 -3.44 -8.94 3.45
N LEU A 7 -2.53 -8.53 4.34
CA LEU A 7 -1.37 -7.68 4.04
C LEU A 7 -0.07 -8.39 4.46
N ARG A 8 0.95 -8.30 3.63
CA ARG A 8 2.31 -8.77 3.95
C ARG A 8 3.36 -7.82 3.39
N THR A 9 4.59 -7.98 3.84
CA THR A 9 5.75 -7.33 3.23
C THR A 9 6.48 -8.28 2.30
N TRP A 10 7.12 -7.74 1.26
CA TRP A 10 8.03 -8.44 0.38
C TRP A 10 9.30 -7.62 0.21
N GLY A 11 10.46 -8.27 0.37
CA GLY A 11 11.76 -7.60 0.31
C GLY A 11 12.49 -7.82 -1.02
N LYS A 12 13.17 -6.78 -1.51
CA LYS A 12 14.17 -6.87 -2.59
C LYS A 12 15.41 -6.06 -2.19
N GLY A 13 16.49 -6.74 -1.80
CA GLY A 13 17.66 -6.09 -1.21
C GLY A 13 17.30 -5.44 0.13
N SER A 14 17.64 -4.16 0.30
CA SER A 14 17.29 -3.36 1.50
C SER A 14 15.87 -2.79 1.48
N GLN A 15 15.15 -2.89 0.35
CA GLN A 15 13.83 -2.30 0.18
C GLN A 15 12.75 -3.30 0.62
N GLN A 16 11.69 -2.78 1.23
CA GLN A 16 10.51 -3.54 1.64
C GLN A 16 9.26 -2.93 1.00
N TYR A 17 8.41 -3.77 0.43
CA TYR A 17 7.19 -3.33 -0.24
C TYR A 17 5.97 -4.00 0.35
N LEU A 18 4.83 -3.33 0.29
CA LEU A 18 3.56 -3.86 0.75
C LEU A 18 2.85 -4.66 -0.34
N GLN A 19 2.44 -5.87 -0.01
CA GLN A 19 1.71 -6.77 -0.89
C GLN A 19 0.37 -7.18 -0.30
N GLY A 20 -0.66 -7.07 -1.13
CA GLY A 20 -1.96 -7.63 -0.83
C GLY A 20 -1.95 -9.14 -1.07
N GLN A 21 -2.61 -9.88 -0.17
CA GLN A 21 -2.77 -11.32 -0.31
C GLN A 21 -3.90 -11.62 -1.32
N ARG A 22 -3.59 -11.54 -2.62
CA ARG A 22 -4.57 -11.81 -3.69
C ARG A 22 -4.30 -13.16 -4.36
N GLY A 23 -4.97 -14.20 -3.87
CA GLY A 23 -4.93 -15.55 -4.47
C GLY A 23 -3.54 -16.20 -4.48
N PRO A 24 -3.34 -17.30 -5.24
CA PRO A 24 -2.08 -18.06 -5.25
C PRO A 24 -0.89 -17.34 -5.90
N ARG A 25 -1.10 -16.14 -6.46
CA ARG A 25 -0.05 -15.36 -7.13
C ARG A 25 0.59 -14.39 -6.14
N ASN A 26 1.79 -14.75 -5.69
CA ASN A 26 2.70 -13.85 -5.01
C ASN A 26 3.06 -12.67 -5.94
N GLY A 27 2.85 -11.42 -5.53
CA GLY A 27 3.33 -10.26 -6.30
C GLY A 27 2.36 -9.08 -6.51
N CYS A 28 1.17 -9.10 -5.91
CA CYS A 28 0.20 -8.00 -6.04
C CYS A 28 0.57 -6.86 -5.08
N MET A 29 1.25 -5.81 -5.55
CA MET A 29 1.64 -4.67 -4.70
C MET A 29 0.44 -3.76 -4.44
N VAL A 30 0.32 -3.28 -3.20
CA VAL A 30 -0.80 -2.41 -2.80
C VAL A 30 -0.59 -0.99 -3.29
N GLN A 31 -1.69 -0.27 -3.47
CA GLN A 31 -1.65 1.18 -3.56
C GLN A 31 -1.18 1.77 -2.23
N VAL A 32 -0.33 2.80 -2.25
CA VAL A 32 0.11 3.50 -1.05
C VAL A 32 -0.34 4.95 -1.10
N ILE A 33 -0.99 5.39 -0.03
CA ILE A 33 -1.45 6.76 0.20
C ILE A 33 -0.73 7.30 1.43
N LEU A 34 -0.15 8.49 1.32
CA LEU A 34 0.49 9.21 2.42
C LEU A 34 -0.26 10.52 2.65
N ASN A 35 -0.87 10.69 3.83
CA ASN A 35 -1.66 11.87 4.19
C ASN A 35 -2.72 12.26 3.13
N GLY A 36 -3.39 11.26 2.54
CA GLY A 36 -4.39 11.45 1.49
C GLY A 36 -3.85 11.61 0.07
N VAL A 37 -2.53 11.65 -0.12
CA VAL A 37 -1.89 11.74 -1.44
C VAL A 37 -1.44 10.34 -1.91
N SER A 38 -1.87 9.94 -3.11
CA SER A 38 -1.47 8.66 -3.70
C SER A 38 -0.01 8.73 -4.16
N ILE A 39 0.84 7.87 -3.59
CA ILE A 39 2.28 7.79 -3.90
C ILE A 39 2.55 6.75 -4.99
N THR A 40 1.87 5.61 -4.94
CA THR A 40 1.95 4.55 -5.96
C THR A 40 0.63 3.78 -6.02
N ASN A 41 0.30 3.21 -7.18
CA ASN A 41 -0.83 2.29 -7.35
C ASN A 41 -0.41 0.81 -7.27
N GLY A 42 0.86 0.53 -7.01
CA GLY A 42 1.39 -0.84 -6.97
C GLY A 42 1.47 -1.51 -8.35
N ALA A 43 1.15 -0.81 -9.44
CA ALA A 43 1.27 -1.32 -10.80
C ALA A 43 2.40 -0.66 -11.61
N SER A 44 2.96 0.45 -11.12
CA SER A 44 4.11 1.14 -11.71
C SER A 44 5.45 0.49 -11.36
N ASP A 45 6.46 0.76 -12.18
CA ASP A 45 7.86 0.39 -11.90
C ASP A 45 8.41 1.04 -10.62
N GLU A 46 7.80 2.17 -10.21
CA GLU A 46 8.09 2.85 -8.95
C GLU A 46 7.21 2.28 -7.84
N LEU A 47 7.77 1.31 -7.12
CA LEU A 47 7.20 0.76 -5.90
C LEU A 47 7.61 1.60 -4.69
N PHE A 48 6.72 1.71 -3.71
CA PHE A 48 7.00 2.42 -2.48
C PHE A 48 7.76 1.54 -1.49
N ASP A 49 9.02 1.91 -1.21
CA ASP A 49 9.81 1.28 -0.15
C ASP A 49 9.34 1.77 1.22
N VAL A 50 8.72 0.90 2.02
CA VAL A 50 8.24 1.26 3.36
C VAL A 50 9.37 1.60 4.32
N ASN A 51 10.60 1.14 4.06
CA ASN A 51 11.76 1.50 4.88
C ASN A 51 12.18 2.97 4.69
N SER A 52 11.67 3.64 3.65
CA SER A 52 11.90 5.08 3.45
C SER A 52 11.12 5.96 4.44
N LEU A 53 10.09 5.41 5.10
CA LEU A 53 9.34 6.13 6.14
C LEU A 53 9.99 5.96 7.50
N ASN A 54 10.23 7.08 8.16
CA ASN A 54 10.62 7.08 9.56
C ASN A 54 9.42 6.69 10.44
N ALA A 55 9.50 5.54 11.10
CA ALA A 55 8.41 5.05 11.95
C ALA A 55 7.99 6.04 13.07
N SER A 56 8.89 6.92 13.53
CA SER A 56 8.59 7.90 14.59
C SER A 56 7.62 9.03 14.18
N VAL A 57 7.42 9.22 12.87
CA VAL A 57 6.48 10.21 12.34
C VAL A 57 5.13 9.61 11.99
N ILE A 58 5.00 8.28 11.93
CA ILE A 58 3.74 7.60 11.62
C ILE A 58 2.83 7.65 12.85
N ILE A 59 1.65 8.25 12.70
CA ILE A 59 0.62 8.35 13.74
C ILE A 59 -0.55 7.39 13.51
N GLY A 60 -0.66 6.85 12.29
CA GLY A 60 -1.71 5.91 11.94
C GLY A 60 -1.38 5.12 10.69
N PHE A 61 -1.91 3.90 10.63
CA PHE A 61 -1.84 3.03 9.48
C PHE A 61 -3.19 2.36 9.29
N GLU A 62 -3.71 2.41 8.08
CA GLU A 62 -4.93 1.73 7.68
C GLU A 62 -4.66 0.86 6.46
N TYR A 63 -5.24 -0.33 6.44
CA TYR A 63 -5.21 -1.19 5.27
C TYR A 63 -6.63 -1.56 4.86
N TYR A 64 -6.89 -1.41 3.57
CA TYR A 64 -8.14 -1.76 2.94
C TYR A 64 -7.88 -2.80 1.85
N THR A 65 -8.67 -3.86 1.85
CA THR A 65 -8.71 -4.79 0.72
C THR A 65 -9.38 -4.14 -0.47
N VAL A 66 -9.23 -4.71 -1.67
CA VAL A 66 -9.92 -4.26 -2.89
C VAL A 66 -11.42 -4.02 -2.66
N ALA A 67 -12.07 -4.89 -1.88
CA ALA A 67 -13.50 -4.84 -1.60
C ALA A 67 -13.88 -3.81 -0.53
N SER A 68 -12.93 -3.37 0.29
CA SER A 68 -13.16 -2.45 1.41
C SER A 68 -12.53 -1.08 1.23
N THR A 69 -11.86 -0.82 0.11
CA THR A 69 -11.26 0.50 -0.18
C THR A 69 -12.36 1.57 -0.28
N PRO A 70 -12.33 2.61 0.59
CA PRO A 70 -13.27 3.70 0.53
C PRO A 70 -13.22 4.45 -0.81
N PRO A 71 -14.34 5.00 -1.32
CA PRO A 71 -14.36 5.74 -2.58
C PRO A 71 -13.32 6.88 -2.67
N ARG A 72 -13.06 7.57 -1.55
CA ARG A 72 -12.04 8.64 -1.45
C ARG A 72 -10.61 8.17 -1.75
N PHE A 73 -10.36 6.88 -1.60
CA PHE A 73 -9.06 6.25 -1.86
C PHE A 73 -9.07 5.33 -3.08
N ASN A 74 -10.26 5.03 -3.61
CA ASN A 74 -10.46 4.30 -4.85
C ASN A 74 -10.25 5.25 -6.05
N THR A 75 -9.02 5.71 -6.21
CA THR A 75 -8.64 6.65 -7.28
C THR A 75 -8.65 5.92 -8.62
N SER A 76 -9.81 5.70 -9.24
CA SER A 76 -9.92 5.23 -10.61
C SER A 76 -9.85 6.44 -11.57
N GLY A 77 -8.81 6.52 -12.41
CA GLY A 77 -8.74 7.53 -13.48
C GLY A 77 -7.44 8.32 -13.62
N GLY A 78 -6.44 8.13 -12.77
CA GLY A 78 -5.08 8.66 -12.98
C GLY A 78 -4.12 7.64 -13.59
N ARG A 79 -2.99 8.09 -14.16
CA ARG A 79 -1.87 7.19 -14.58
C ARG A 79 -1.39 6.25 -13.45
N VAL A 80 -1.67 6.62 -12.20
CA VAL A 80 -1.31 5.92 -10.96
C VAL A 80 -2.57 5.62 -10.12
N GLY A 81 -3.68 5.24 -10.77
CA GLY A 81 -4.96 4.99 -10.09
C GLY A 81 -5.33 3.52 -9.99
N GLY A 82 -5.89 3.08 -8.85
CA GLY A 82 -6.60 1.80 -8.70
C GLY A 82 -6.13 0.95 -7.53
N ALA A 83 -7.07 0.52 -6.67
CA ALA A 83 -6.81 -0.34 -5.51
C ALA A 83 -6.74 -1.83 -5.88
N HIS A 84 -6.03 -2.18 -6.95
CA HIS A 84 -6.07 -3.53 -7.56
C HIS A 84 -5.67 -4.67 -6.62
N CYS A 85 -4.85 -4.36 -5.61
CA CYS A 85 -4.35 -5.29 -4.61
C CYS A 85 -4.69 -4.83 -3.18
N GLY A 86 -5.57 -3.84 -3.03
CA GLY A 86 -5.82 -3.13 -1.78
C GLY A 86 -5.06 -1.80 -1.69
N THR A 87 -5.31 -1.09 -0.60
CA THR A 87 -4.81 0.26 -0.34
C THR A 87 -4.26 0.34 1.08
N ALA A 88 -3.00 0.76 1.20
CA ALA A 88 -2.37 1.11 2.45
C ALA A 88 -2.35 2.63 2.61
N VAL A 89 -2.83 3.13 3.75
CA VAL A 89 -2.87 4.56 4.06
C VAL A 89 -2.00 4.82 5.28
N PHE A 90 -1.01 5.68 5.11
CA PHE A 90 -0.15 6.17 6.17
C PHE A 90 -0.57 7.58 6.57
N TRP A 91 -0.72 7.79 7.87
CA TRP A 91 -0.91 9.09 8.47
C TRP A 91 0.37 9.47 9.21
N THR A 92 0.93 10.64 8.93
CA THR A 92 2.10 11.17 9.63
C THR A 92 1.76 12.43 10.42
N LYS A 93 2.62 12.78 11.38
CA LYS A 93 2.63 14.10 12.02
C LYS A 93 2.81 15.22 11.01
#